data_AF-A0A3D6CZ41-F1
#
_entry.id   AF-A0A3D6CZ41-F1
#
_cell.length_a   1.000
_cell.length_b   1.000
_cell.length_c   1.000
_cell.angle_alpha   90.00
_cell.angle_beta   90.00
_cell.angle_gamma   90.00
#
_symmetry.space_group_name_H-M   'P 1'
#
loop_
_entity.id
_entity.type
_entity.pdbx_description
1 polymer ?
#
loop_
_entity_poly.entity_id
_entity_poly.type
_entity_poly.pdbx_seq_one_letter_code
_entity_poly.pdbx_strand_id
1 'polypeptide(L)'
;HDLAIPELEWESASPGHLTAKVTGASPKAVKIWHADNPQARDFRVDTIGRNWVSQDVLPTDASGLNYNIQMDSPEKGWRAFMLEFTFKHPKSPVPLKMTTGVYVIPDTLPHLDNKGSL
;
A
#
# COMPACT_ATOMS: atom_id res chain seq x y z
N HIS A 1 -11.43 21.89 21.19
CA HIS A 1 -11.61 20.46 20.85
C HIS A 1 -10.43 20.14 19.96
N ASP A 2 -9.28 19.71 20.49
CA ASP A 2 -8.03 19.67 19.73
C ASP A 2 -7.34 18.32 19.87
N LEU A 3 -8.01 17.27 19.37
CA LEU A 3 -7.28 16.03 19.08
C LEU A 3 -6.73 16.18 17.68
N ALA A 4 -5.40 16.21 17.55
CA ALA A 4 -4.75 16.16 16.25
C ALA A 4 -5.12 14.82 15.59
N ILE A 5 -5.87 14.89 14.49
CA ILE A 5 -6.28 13.74 13.70
C ILE A 5 -5.14 13.46 12.71
N PRO A 6 -4.67 12.21 12.56
CA PRO A 6 -3.68 11.89 11.55
C PRO A 6 -4.26 12.13 10.15
N GLU A 7 -3.46 12.75 9.30
CA GLU A 7 -3.72 12.80 7.86
C GLU A 7 -2.66 11.97 7.16
N LEU A 8 -3.07 11.30 6.08
CA LEU A 8 -2.23 10.42 5.28
C LEU A 8 -2.36 10.84 3.83
N GLU A 9 -1.25 11.31 3.26
CA GLU A 9 -1.11 11.61 1.83
C GLU A 9 -0.21 10.55 1.20
N TRP A 10 -0.53 10.09 -0.01
CA TRP A 10 0.30 9.11 -0.71
C TRP A 10 0.21 9.25 -2.23
N GLU A 11 1.24 8.78 -2.91
CA GLU A 11 1.35 8.80 -4.36
C GLU A 11 2.06 7.54 -4.87
N SER A 12 1.66 7.05 -6.05
CA SER A 12 2.33 5.97 -6.76
C SER A 12 2.82 6.48 -8.11
N ALA A 13 4.00 7.09 -8.13
CA ALA A 13 4.53 7.77 -9.32
C ALA A 13 4.97 6.81 -10.45
N SER A 14 5.26 5.55 -10.13
CA SER A 14 5.64 4.51 -11.09
C SER A 14 5.25 3.12 -10.58
N PRO A 15 5.20 2.08 -11.44
CA PRO A 15 4.87 0.72 -11.01
C PRO A 15 5.78 0.25 -9.87
N GLY A 16 5.18 -0.13 -8.75
CA GLY A 16 5.88 -0.67 -7.59
C GLY A 16 6.42 0.40 -6.64
N HIS A 17 6.38 1.67 -7.02
CA HIS A 17 6.82 2.79 -6.19
C HIS A 17 5.63 3.40 -5.46
N LEU A 18 5.73 3.53 -4.14
CA LEU A 18 4.72 4.15 -3.29
C LEU A 18 5.39 5.07 -2.27
N THR A 19 5.05 6.34 -2.31
CA THR A 19 5.46 7.32 -1.30
C THR A 19 4.26 7.65 -0.41
N ALA A 20 4.52 7.88 0.88
CA ALA A 20 3.50 8.29 1.82
C ALA A 20 4.06 9.31 2.83
N LYS A 21 3.23 10.28 3.18
CA LYS A 21 3.52 11.32 4.15
C LYS A 21 2.39 11.39 5.18
N VAL A 22 2.78 11.48 6.44
CA VAL A 22 1.86 11.57 7.57
C VAL A 22 1.99 12.94 8.24
N THR A 23 0.86 13.56 8.57
CA THR A 23 0.79 14.78 9.39
C THR A 23 -0.21 14.60 10.54
N GLY A 24 -0.22 15.52 11.49
CA GLY A 24 -1.16 15.52 12.63
C GLY A 24 -0.79 14.55 13.76
N ALA A 25 -0.34 13.33 13.47
CA ALA A 25 0.13 12.38 14.49
C ALA A 25 1.15 11.36 13.94
N SER A 26 2.12 10.96 14.77
CA SER A 26 3.08 9.93 14.38
C SER A 26 2.48 8.51 14.47
N PRO A 27 2.70 7.65 13.46
CA PRO A 27 2.28 6.25 13.52
C PRO A 27 3.09 5.48 14.57
N LYS A 28 2.46 4.47 15.18
CA LYS A 28 3.10 3.51 16.08
C LYS A 28 3.69 2.30 15.36
N ALA A 29 3.13 1.97 14.21
CA ALA A 29 3.64 0.94 13.32
C ALA A 29 3.21 1.28 11.90
N VAL A 30 4.09 0.97 10.95
CA VAL A 30 3.77 1.01 9.52
C VAL A 30 4.15 -0.34 8.93
N LYS A 31 3.23 -0.92 8.18
CA LYS A 31 3.41 -2.22 7.53
C LYS A 31 3.14 -2.08 6.05
N ILE A 32 3.92 -2.78 5.22
CA ILE A 32 3.52 -3.08 3.86
C ILE A 32 2.90 -4.46 3.81
N TRP A 33 1.67 -4.52 3.33
CA TRP A 33 0.96 -5.74 3.04
C TRP A 33 1.13 -6.07 1.56
N HIS A 34 1.35 -7.33 1.22
CA HIS A 34 1.37 -7.78 -0.16
C HIS A 34 0.86 -9.21 -0.33
N ALA A 35 0.45 -9.55 -1.55
CA ALA A 35 0.10 -10.89 -1.95
C ALA A 35 0.45 -11.12 -3.43
N ASP A 36 0.87 -12.33 -3.77
CA ASP A 36 1.19 -12.73 -5.13
C ASP A 36 0.10 -13.63 -5.71
N ASN A 37 -0.23 -13.42 -6.98
CA ASN A 37 -1.09 -14.29 -7.77
C ASN A 37 -0.44 -14.57 -9.13
N PRO A 38 0.10 -15.79 -9.35
CA PRO A 38 0.75 -16.15 -10.60
C PRO A 38 -0.23 -16.39 -11.77
N GLN A 39 -1.54 -16.39 -11.52
CA GLN A 39 -2.58 -16.81 -12.48
C GLN A 39 -3.49 -15.67 -12.94
N ALA A 40 -3.82 -14.70 -12.08
CA ALA A 40 -4.74 -13.62 -12.43
C ALA A 40 -4.48 -12.33 -11.62
N ARG A 41 -4.92 -11.18 -12.16
CA ARG A 41 -4.93 -9.88 -11.46
C ARG A 41 -6.13 -9.77 -10.48
N ASP A 42 -6.34 -10.79 -9.64
CA ASP A 42 -7.40 -10.87 -8.64
C ASP A 42 -6.85 -11.39 -7.30
N PHE A 43 -7.04 -10.62 -6.23
CA PHE A 43 -6.41 -10.84 -4.92
C PHE A 43 -7.43 -11.01 -3.79
N ARG A 44 -8.69 -11.30 -4.14
CA ARG A 44 -9.73 -11.63 -3.17
C ARG A 44 -9.39 -12.93 -2.44
N VAL A 45 -9.81 -13.04 -1.18
CA VAL A 45 -9.58 -14.24 -0.36
C VAL A 45 -10.15 -15.50 -1.01
N ASP A 46 -11.27 -15.41 -1.72
CA ASP A 46 -11.86 -16.55 -2.43
C ASP A 46 -11.01 -17.02 -3.63
N THR A 47 -10.17 -16.13 -4.16
CA THR A 47 -9.30 -16.40 -5.32
C THR A 47 -7.93 -16.91 -4.88
N ILE A 48 -7.32 -16.28 -3.87
CA ILE A 48 -5.93 -16.56 -3.46
C ILE A 48 -5.78 -17.13 -2.04
N GLY A 49 -6.89 -17.36 -1.34
CA GLY A 49 -6.87 -17.68 0.09
C GLY A 49 -6.43 -16.50 0.96
N ARG A 50 -6.14 -16.77 2.24
CA ARG A 50 -5.57 -15.77 3.16
C ARG A 50 -4.04 -15.66 2.97
N ASN A 51 -3.61 -15.27 1.77
CA ASN A 51 -2.21 -15.23 1.38
C ASN A 51 -1.58 -13.82 1.42
N TRP A 52 -2.28 -12.84 1.98
CA TRP A 52 -1.72 -11.52 2.25
C TRP A 52 -0.75 -11.62 3.43
N VAL A 53 0.50 -11.22 3.22
CA VAL A 53 1.55 -11.17 4.23
C VAL A 53 1.99 -9.73 4.47
N SER A 54 2.58 -9.44 5.63
CA SER A 54 3.01 -8.10 6.00
C SER A 54 4.44 -8.08 6.54
N GLN A 55 5.15 -6.99 6.28
CA GLN A 55 6.44 -6.68 6.90
C GLN A 55 6.45 -5.24 7.41
N ASP A 56 7.26 -4.97 8.43
CA ASP A 56 7.40 -3.62 8.98
C ASP A 56 8.17 -2.71 8.02
N VAL A 57 7.79 -1.44 8.02
CA VAL A 57 8.37 -0.41 7.17
C VAL A 57 8.98 0.68 8.04
N LEU A 58 10.22 1.03 7.75
CA LEU A 58 10.91 2.14 8.39
C LEU A 58 10.66 3.46 7.64
N PRO A 59 10.59 4.58 8.36
CA PRO A 59 10.54 5.90 7.73
C PRO A 59 11.87 6.19 7.01
N THR A 60 11.81 7.05 6.00
CA THR A 60 12.99 7.47 5.23
C THR A 60 13.76 8.63 5.86
N ASP A 61 13.25 9.20 6.95
CA ASP A 61 13.87 10.31 7.65
C ASP A 61 13.73 10.21 9.17
N ALA A 62 14.43 11.12 9.86
CA ALA A 62 14.42 11.20 11.32
C ALA A 62 13.11 11.73 11.92
N SER A 63 12.22 12.32 11.11
CA SER A 63 10.91 12.77 11.60
C SER A 63 9.98 11.60 11.88
N GLY A 64 10.19 10.48 11.17
CA GLY A 64 9.32 9.31 11.27
C GLY A 64 7.98 9.48 10.54
N LEU A 65 7.88 10.46 9.64
CA LEU A 65 6.62 10.84 8.98
C LEU A 65 6.62 10.62 7.46
N ASN A 66 7.76 10.34 6.85
CA ASN A 66 7.89 10.11 5.42
C ASN A 66 8.33 8.68 5.13
N TYR A 67 7.73 8.09 4.10
CA TYR A 67 7.91 6.70 3.71
C TYR A 67 8.06 6.60 2.20
N ASN A 68 9.00 5.78 1.73
CA ASN A 68 9.22 5.48 0.32
C ASN A 68 9.44 3.97 0.19
N ILE A 69 8.64 3.32 -0.65
CA ILE A 69 8.71 1.90 -0.89
C ILE A 69 8.87 1.63 -2.37
N GLN A 70 9.80 0.72 -2.68
CA GLN A 70 9.92 0.09 -3.99
C GLN A 70 9.62 -1.41 -3.85
N MET A 71 8.62 -1.88 -4.58
CA MET A 71 8.26 -3.28 -4.71
C MET A 71 8.65 -3.78 -6.09
N ASP A 72 9.33 -4.92 -6.14
CA ASP A 72 9.61 -5.62 -7.38
C ASP A 72 8.41 -6.47 -7.79
N SER A 73 8.20 -6.57 -9.11
CA SER A 73 7.23 -7.51 -9.68
C SER A 73 7.65 -8.94 -9.33
N PRO A 74 6.69 -9.85 -9.12
CA PRO A 74 7.01 -11.25 -8.89
C PRO A 74 7.59 -11.85 -10.19
N GLU A 75 8.34 -12.95 -10.06
CA GLU A 75 8.87 -13.68 -11.23
C GLU A 75 7.77 -14.13 -12.21
N LYS A 76 6.55 -14.34 -11.69
CA LYS A 76 5.37 -14.71 -12.48
C LYS A 76 4.09 -14.07 -11.95
N GLY A 77 3.26 -13.58 -12.88
CA GLY A 77 1.93 -13.05 -12.61
C GLY A 77 1.97 -11.66 -11.98
N TRP A 78 1.14 -11.45 -10.96
CA TRP A 78 0.91 -10.14 -10.37
C TRP A 78 1.11 -10.15 -8.86
N ARG A 79 1.56 -9.02 -8.32
CA ARG A 79 1.67 -8.74 -6.89
C ARG A 79 0.82 -7.53 -6.56
N ALA A 80 -0.09 -7.68 -5.60
CA ALA A 80 -0.80 -6.56 -4.99
C ALA A 80 -0.08 -6.13 -3.72
N PHE A 81 -0.08 -4.83 -3.42
CA PHE A 81 0.50 -4.29 -2.19
C PHE A 81 -0.18 -3.00 -1.73
N MET A 82 -0.08 -2.69 -0.43
CA MET A 82 -0.54 -1.44 0.18
C MET A 82 0.21 -1.17 1.48
N LEU A 83 0.22 0.08 1.95
CA LEU A 83 0.68 0.42 3.28
C LEU A 83 -0.48 0.49 4.28
N GLU A 84 -0.25 -0.02 5.50
CA GLU A 84 -1.11 0.16 6.67
C GLU A 84 -0.34 0.95 7.74
N PHE A 85 -0.97 2.00 8.24
CA PHE A 85 -0.48 2.87 9.31
C PHE A 85 -1.34 2.68 10.55
N THR A 86 -0.72 2.37 11.67
CA THR A 86 -1.42 2.20 12.96
C THR A 86 -1.13 3.39 13.87
N PHE A 87 -2.16 4.09 14.32
CA PHE A 87 -2.10 5.23 15.21
C PHE A 87 -2.76 4.92 16.56
N LYS A 88 -2.20 5.48 17.64
CA LYS A 88 -2.85 5.42 18.95
C LYS A 88 -4.04 6.37 18.94
N HIS A 89 -5.23 5.85 19.26
CA HIS A 89 -6.38 6.72 19.47
C HIS A 89 -6.31 7.38 20.87
N PRO A 90 -6.40 8.72 21.00
CA PRO A 90 -6.24 9.39 22.30
C PRO A 90 -7.29 9.00 23.35
N LYS A 91 -8.49 8.63 22.92
CA LYS A 91 -9.65 8.36 23.79
C LYS A 91 -10.19 6.92 23.70
N SER A 92 -9.48 6.02 23.01
CA SER A 92 -9.93 4.65 22.80
C SER A 92 -8.73 3.69 22.91
N PRO A 93 -8.90 2.52 23.54
CA PRO A 93 -7.88 1.48 23.53
C PRO A 93 -7.72 0.83 22.14
N VAL A 94 -8.71 0.99 21.25
CA VAL A 94 -8.65 0.48 19.89
C VAL A 94 -7.83 1.44 19.03
N PRO A 95 -6.77 0.98 18.34
CA PRO A 95 -5.97 1.84 17.49
C PRO A 95 -6.75 2.25 16.24
N LEU A 96 -6.45 3.45 15.73
CA LEU A 96 -6.90 3.88 14.41
C LEU A 96 -5.94 3.30 13.36
N LYS A 97 -6.48 2.63 12.35
CA LYS A 97 -5.71 2.17 11.20
C LYS A 97 -6.13 2.92 9.95
N MET A 98 -5.14 3.38 9.19
CA MET A 98 -5.34 3.99 7.87
C MET A 98 -4.53 3.21 6.86
N THR A 99 -5.01 3.12 5.63
CA THR A 99 -4.30 2.44 4.55
C THR A 99 -4.20 3.35 3.34
N THR A 100 -3.21 3.10 2.50
CA THR A 100 -3.22 3.62 1.13
C THR A 100 -4.25 2.87 0.29
N GLY A 101 -4.33 3.21 -1.00
CA GLY A 101 -4.91 2.31 -2.00
C GLY A 101 -4.10 1.02 -2.15
N VAL A 102 -4.74 0.01 -2.76
CA VAL A 102 -4.06 -1.21 -3.22
C VAL A 102 -3.52 -0.97 -4.62
N TYR A 103 -2.23 -1.25 -4.79
CA TYR A 103 -1.52 -1.15 -6.07
C TYR A 103 -1.13 -2.53 -6.55
N VAL A 104 -1.06 -2.73 -7.87
CA VAL A 104 -0.75 -4.02 -8.47
C VAL A 104 0.34 -3.88 -9.53
N ILE A 105 1.34 -4.76 -9.46
CA ILE A 105 2.46 -4.84 -10.41
C ILE A 105 2.62 -6.26 -10.98
N PRO A 106 3.12 -6.41 -12.21
CA PRO A 106 3.40 -5.34 -13.16
C PRO A 106 2.08 -4.68 -13.60
N ASP A 107 2.09 -3.38 -13.84
CA ASP A 107 0.91 -2.67 -14.33
C ASP A 107 0.78 -2.87 -15.85
N THR A 108 0.52 -4.11 -16.24
CA THR A 108 0.27 -4.49 -17.63
C THR A 108 -1.20 -4.23 -17.95
N LEU A 109 -1.47 -3.41 -18.97
CA LEU A 109 -2.79 -3.29 -19.56
C LEU A 109 -3.08 -4.57 -20.39
N PRO A 110 -4.18 -5.31 -20.12
CA PRO A 110 -4.46 -6.57 -20.81
C PRO A 110 -4.85 -6.42 -22.29
N HIS A 111 -5.15 -5.20 -22.76
CA HIS A 111 -5.49 -4.93 -24.16
C HIS A 111 -4.80 -3.64 -24.63
N LEU A 112 -3.70 -3.76 -25.37
CA LEU A 112 -3.45 -2.82 -26.45
C LEU A 112 -4.52 -3.14 -27.49
N ASP A 113 -5.67 -2.47 -27.43
CA ASP A 113 -6.62 -2.49 -28.52
C ASP A 113 -5.85 -2.07 -29.77
N ASN A 114 -5.75 -2.99 -30.73
CA ASN A 114 -5.29 -2.69 -32.07
C ASN A 114 -6.00 -1.41 -32.51
N LYS A 115 -5.25 -0.32 -32.67
CA LYS A 115 -5.73 0.82 -33.46
C LYS A 115 -5.92 0.30 -34.87
N GLY A 116 -7.09 -0.25 -35.13
CA GLY A 116 -7.61 -0.45 -36.46
C GLY A 116 -7.46 0.90 -37.17
N SER A 117 -6.68 0.87 -38.24
CA SER A 117 -6.62 1.96 -39.20
C SER A 117 -8.06 2.33 -39.58
N LEU A 118 -8.47 3.55 -39.26
CA LEU A 118 -9.46 4.28 -40.04
C LEU A 118 -8.70 5.31 -40.86
#